data_AF-A0A847M2R1-F1
#
_entry.id   AF-A0A847M2R1-F1
#
_cell.length_a   1.000
_cell.length_b   1.000
_cell.length_c   1.000
_cell.angle_alpha   90.00
_cell.angle_beta   90.00
_cell.angle_gamma   90.00
#
_symmetry.space_group_name_H-M   'P 1'
#
loop_
_entity.id
_entity.type
_entity.pdbx_description
1 polymer ?
#
loop_
_entity_poly.entity_id
_entity_poly.type
_entity_poly.pdbx_seq_one_letter_code
_entity_poly.pdbx_strand_id
1 'polypeptide(L)'
;MNTLKEFKFWFIVGSQDLYGEETLKQVSDHAQRMVAGMEGDPLLPGKLVLKPTVLTPDGIRRLFEEANADPSCAGLITWMHTFSPSKMWINGLVINRKPILHLHTQYNRDIPWSRIDMDFMNLNQSAHGDREHGFIHARMRLPRKIVVGHWEDPDVRRKIGIWMRAAAAAADGQRTTVVRWGDNMREVAVTEGNKVSAQIQFGWQVNGWGIGDLAQTIAQVSESEVDALVREYETKYEFDSKITTNPDAMKAMREQARYELGMRRFLERQNAKAFTTTFQDLHGLNQLPGLAVQRLMEQGYGFGAEGDWKTAQLVRAVKVMAAGLSGGSSFMED
;
A
#
# COMPACT_ATOMS: atom_id res chain seq x y z
N MET A 1 0.95 -11.70 -7.69
CA MET A 1 0.13 -10.83 -6.82
C MET A 1 1.06 -10.10 -5.87
N ASN A 2 0.95 -8.76 -5.77
CA ASN A 2 1.73 -7.98 -4.81
C ASN A 2 1.45 -8.46 -3.40
N THR A 3 2.50 -8.85 -2.68
CA THR A 3 2.35 -9.24 -1.29
C THR A 3 2.49 -7.99 -0.42
N LEU A 4 1.55 -7.76 0.49
CA LEU A 4 1.66 -6.66 1.46
C LEU A 4 2.92 -6.79 2.35
N LYS A 5 3.57 -7.96 2.33
CA LYS A 5 4.85 -8.27 2.99
C LYS A 5 6.04 -7.49 2.44
N GLU A 6 5.95 -6.91 1.23
CA GLU A 6 6.98 -6.02 0.68
C GLU A 6 7.04 -4.66 1.41
N PHE A 7 5.95 -4.29 2.08
CA PHE A 7 5.85 -3.04 2.85
C PHE A 7 6.28 -3.27 4.30
N LYS A 8 7.20 -2.44 4.77
CA LYS A 8 7.67 -2.41 6.15
C LYS A 8 6.92 -1.35 6.94
N PHE A 9 6.59 -1.68 8.18
CA PHE A 9 5.97 -0.80 9.16
C PHE A 9 6.88 -0.70 10.36
N TRP A 10 7.44 0.50 10.59
CA TRP A 10 8.43 0.67 11.64
C TRP A 10 7.73 0.84 12.98
N PHE A 11 8.05 -0.01 13.93
CA PHE A 11 7.57 0.08 15.30
C PHE A 11 8.58 0.87 16.12
N ILE A 12 8.18 2.06 16.56
CA ILE A 12 9.03 3.05 17.21
C ILE A 12 8.55 3.21 18.65
N VAL A 13 9.46 2.94 19.59
CA VAL A 13 9.18 3.05 21.03
C VAL A 13 9.81 4.33 21.58
N GLY A 14 8.98 5.17 22.21
CA GLY A 14 9.40 6.39 22.87
C GLY A 14 9.76 6.17 24.33
N SER A 15 10.86 6.78 24.76
CA SER A 15 11.25 6.91 26.17
C SER A 15 12.09 8.19 26.39
N GLN A 16 12.83 8.26 27.48
CA GLN A 16 13.85 9.29 27.79
C GLN A 16 15.00 8.66 28.60
N ASP A 17 16.15 9.33 28.59
CA ASP A 17 17.41 8.91 29.23
C ASP A 17 17.36 8.92 30.77
N LEU A 18 16.51 9.76 31.37
CA LEU A 18 16.37 9.90 32.82
C LEU A 18 15.96 8.61 33.56
N TYR A 19 15.45 7.60 32.86
CA TYR A 19 14.98 6.35 33.48
C TYR A 19 16.10 5.34 33.79
N GLY A 20 17.33 5.59 33.36
CA GLY A 20 18.47 4.70 33.62
C GLY A 20 18.48 3.44 32.72
N GLU A 21 19.65 2.82 32.61
CA GLU A 21 19.90 1.74 31.63
C GLU A 21 19.06 0.48 31.89
N GLU A 22 18.81 0.14 33.14
CA GLU A 22 18.03 -1.06 33.50
C GLU A 22 16.58 -0.95 33.04
N THR A 23 15.92 0.18 33.30
CA THR A 23 14.56 0.45 32.83
C THR A 23 14.52 0.49 31.30
N LEU A 24 15.51 1.11 30.65
CA LEU A 24 15.57 1.15 29.18
C LEU A 24 15.77 -0.23 28.55
N LYS A 25 16.50 -1.13 29.22
CA LYS A 25 16.62 -2.54 28.81
C LYS A 25 15.28 -3.26 28.90
N GLN A 26 14.50 -3.04 29.96
CA GLN A 26 13.15 -3.60 30.09
C GLN A 26 12.19 -3.05 29.02
N VAL A 27 12.27 -1.75 28.71
CA VAL A 27 11.51 -1.13 27.59
C VAL A 27 11.83 -1.83 26.28
N SER A 28 13.13 -2.05 25.99
CA SER A 28 13.57 -2.76 24.80
C SER A 28 13.09 -4.23 24.77
N ASP A 29 13.16 -4.94 25.89
CA ASP A 29 12.68 -6.33 26.00
C ASP A 29 11.16 -6.42 25.74
N HIS A 30 10.37 -5.54 26.35
CA HIS A 30 8.92 -5.48 26.10
C HIS A 30 8.61 -5.22 24.63
N ALA A 31 9.32 -4.27 24.00
CA ALA A 31 9.13 -3.96 22.59
C ALA A 31 9.46 -5.14 21.68
N GLN A 32 10.56 -5.87 21.96
CA GLN A 32 10.94 -7.07 21.24
C GLN A 32 9.88 -8.16 21.36
N ARG A 33 9.38 -8.42 22.58
CA ARG A 33 8.32 -9.40 22.82
C ARG A 33 7.02 -9.04 22.11
N MET A 34 6.62 -7.77 22.14
CA MET A 34 5.40 -7.31 21.46
C MET A 34 5.50 -7.47 19.95
N VAL A 35 6.63 -7.06 19.35
CA VAL A 35 6.83 -7.21 17.90
C VAL A 35 6.90 -8.70 17.51
N ALA A 36 7.62 -9.52 18.28
CA ALA A 36 7.67 -10.98 18.05
C ALA A 36 6.29 -11.64 18.21
N GLY A 37 5.50 -11.24 19.21
CA GLY A 37 4.15 -11.77 19.43
C GLY A 37 3.10 -11.28 18.44
N MET A 38 3.41 -10.24 17.66
CA MET A 38 2.62 -9.76 16.52
C MET A 38 3.17 -10.26 15.17
N GLU A 39 4.38 -10.80 15.13
CA GLU A 39 4.99 -11.30 13.90
C GLU A 39 4.24 -12.54 13.38
N GLY A 40 3.95 -12.56 12.08
CA GLY A 40 3.22 -13.65 11.45
C GLY A 40 1.70 -13.67 11.72
N ASP A 41 1.16 -12.72 12.50
CA ASP A 41 -0.28 -12.61 12.71
C ASP A 41 -1.00 -12.33 11.37
N PRO A 42 -1.96 -13.18 10.94
CA PRO A 42 -2.68 -12.97 9.68
C PRO A 42 -3.50 -11.67 9.65
N LEU A 43 -3.80 -11.06 10.80
CA LEU A 43 -4.45 -9.75 10.90
C LEU A 43 -3.51 -8.59 10.56
N LEU A 44 -2.20 -8.81 10.53
CA LEU A 44 -1.17 -7.81 10.26
C LEU A 44 -0.46 -8.12 8.92
N PRO A 45 -0.97 -7.61 7.80
CA PRO A 45 -0.57 -8.08 6.47
C PRO A 45 0.82 -7.59 6.00
N GLY A 46 1.47 -6.68 6.74
CA GLY A 46 2.79 -6.11 6.41
C GLY A 46 3.89 -6.55 7.39
N LYS A 47 5.15 -6.25 7.06
CA LYS A 47 6.28 -6.60 7.92
C LYS A 47 6.49 -5.55 9.02
N LEU A 48 6.27 -5.92 10.27
CA LEU A 48 6.67 -5.10 11.42
C LEU A 48 8.20 -5.11 11.57
N VAL A 49 8.78 -3.93 11.78
CA VAL A 49 10.23 -3.77 11.99
C VAL A 49 10.44 -2.93 13.24
N LEU A 50 10.91 -3.58 14.31
CA LEU A 50 11.30 -2.87 15.52
C LEU A 50 12.51 -1.98 15.24
N LYS A 51 12.41 -0.71 15.62
CA LYS A 51 13.54 0.22 15.61
C LYS A 51 14.06 0.44 17.04
N PRO A 52 15.32 0.90 17.21
CA PRO A 52 15.85 1.21 18.54
C PRO A 52 14.95 2.21 19.27
N THR A 53 14.80 2.03 20.59
CA THR A 53 14.05 2.97 21.44
C THR A 53 14.65 4.36 21.30
N VAL A 54 13.80 5.35 21.02
CA VAL A 54 14.24 6.73 20.83
C VAL A 54 14.15 7.50 22.14
N LEU A 55 15.26 8.15 22.50
CA LEU A 55 15.44 8.79 23.81
C LEU A 55 15.69 10.30 23.70
N THR A 56 16.19 10.77 22.56
CA THR A 56 16.64 12.16 22.36
C THR A 56 16.01 12.77 21.11
N PRO A 57 15.89 14.12 21.04
CA PRO A 57 15.37 14.80 19.86
C PRO A 57 16.12 14.43 18.57
N ASP A 58 17.46 14.35 18.63
CA ASP A 58 18.29 13.99 17.48
C ASP A 58 18.15 12.52 17.07
N GLY A 59 17.92 11.62 18.03
CA GLY A 59 17.62 10.22 17.73
C GLY A 59 16.29 10.09 16.99
N ILE A 60 15.26 10.81 17.46
CA ILE A 60 13.93 10.83 16.82
C ILE A 60 14.02 11.42 15.42
N ARG A 61 14.67 12.59 15.25
CA ARG A 61 14.82 13.24 13.93
C ARG A 61 15.51 12.31 12.93
N ARG A 62 16.67 11.74 13.29
CA ARG A 62 17.43 10.82 12.42
C ARG A 62 16.59 9.61 12.01
N LEU A 63 15.86 9.02 12.94
CA LEU A 63 15.00 7.87 12.64
C LEU A 63 13.91 8.22 11.60
N PHE A 64 13.34 9.42 11.66
CA PHE A 64 12.35 9.88 10.71
C PHE A 64 12.98 10.22 9.34
N GLU A 65 14.21 10.71 9.31
CA GLU A 65 14.99 10.88 8.07
C GLU A 65 15.25 9.52 7.39
N GLU A 66 15.68 8.51 8.15
CA GLU A 66 15.85 7.15 7.65
C GLU A 66 14.54 6.58 7.12
N ALA A 67 13.44 6.74 7.85
CA ALA A 67 12.13 6.26 7.42
C ALA A 67 11.69 6.90 6.10
N ASN A 68 11.87 8.21 5.97
CA ASN A 68 11.55 8.96 4.75
C ASN A 68 12.37 8.48 3.55
N ALA A 69 13.65 8.16 3.76
CA ALA A 69 14.56 7.69 2.74
C ALA A 69 14.34 6.22 2.35
N ASP A 70 13.76 5.38 3.23
CA ASP A 70 13.50 3.98 2.94
C ASP A 70 12.27 3.80 2.03
N PRO A 71 12.45 3.36 0.77
CA PRO A 71 11.35 3.12 -0.16
C PRO A 71 10.58 1.85 0.17
N SER A 72 10.95 1.06 1.19
CA SER A 72 10.14 -0.06 1.69
C SER A 72 9.30 0.32 2.91
N CYS A 73 9.64 1.41 3.61
CA CYS A 73 8.85 1.93 4.74
C CYS A 73 7.53 2.54 4.24
N ALA A 74 6.41 1.92 4.60
CA ALA A 74 5.05 2.34 4.25
C ALA A 74 4.34 3.11 5.36
N GLY A 75 4.82 3.02 6.60
CA GLY A 75 4.21 3.71 7.73
C GLY A 75 4.98 3.50 9.02
N LEU A 76 4.69 4.37 9.99
CA LEU A 76 5.27 4.37 11.33
C LEU A 76 4.20 4.04 12.35
N ILE A 77 4.52 3.14 13.27
CA ILE A 77 3.72 2.84 14.45
C ILE A 77 4.48 3.38 15.65
N THR A 78 3.94 4.38 16.34
CA THR A 78 4.56 4.97 17.53
C THR A 78 3.82 4.52 18.79
N TRP A 79 4.60 4.19 19.83
CA TRP A 79 4.09 3.85 21.16
C TRP A 79 5.03 4.43 22.22
N MET A 80 4.50 5.25 23.14
CA MET A 80 5.28 5.78 24.25
C MET A 80 5.18 4.79 25.41
N HIS A 81 6.17 3.91 25.54
CA HIS A 81 6.20 2.92 26.62
C HIS A 81 6.33 3.61 27.98
N THR A 82 7.33 4.50 28.09
CA THR A 82 7.47 5.42 29.21
C THR A 82 7.02 6.84 28.80
N PHE A 83 7.16 7.82 29.69
CA PHE A 83 6.96 9.20 29.32
C PHE A 83 8.10 9.68 28.41
N SER A 84 7.77 10.01 27.16
CA SER A 84 8.70 10.62 26.20
C SER A 84 8.28 12.06 25.94
N PRO A 85 8.95 13.07 26.53
CA PRO A 85 8.56 14.48 26.39
C PRO A 85 8.34 14.90 24.93
N SER A 86 7.13 15.36 24.59
CA SER A 86 6.73 15.44 23.19
C SER A 86 7.40 16.57 22.40
N LYS A 87 8.04 17.53 23.07
CA LYS A 87 8.92 18.49 22.39
C LYS A 87 10.06 17.82 21.64
N MET A 88 10.57 16.67 22.11
CA MET A 88 11.63 15.93 21.42
C MET A 88 11.20 15.41 20.05
N TRP A 89 9.90 15.19 19.85
CA TRP A 89 9.33 14.62 18.63
C TRP A 89 9.09 15.64 17.52
N ILE A 90 9.05 16.94 17.84
CA ILE A 90 8.61 17.99 16.91
C ILE A 90 9.41 17.96 15.61
N ASN A 91 10.74 17.95 15.67
CA ASN A 91 11.57 18.03 14.46
C ASN A 91 11.44 16.77 13.58
N GLY A 92 11.26 15.58 14.17
CA GLY A 92 10.96 14.36 13.41
C GLY A 92 9.57 14.39 12.78
N LEU A 93 8.57 14.84 13.53
CA LEU A 93 7.19 14.96 13.06
C LEU A 93 7.03 16.00 11.94
N VAL A 94 7.75 17.12 12.00
CA VAL A 94 7.73 18.17 10.95
C VAL A 94 8.20 17.63 9.61
N ILE A 95 9.25 16.81 9.59
CA ILE A 95 9.82 16.29 8.34
C ILE A 95 9.14 15.02 7.85
N ASN A 96 8.29 14.41 8.68
CA ASN A 96 7.68 13.12 8.39
C ASN A 96 6.85 13.15 7.09
N ARG A 97 7.07 12.16 6.22
CA ARG A 97 6.28 11.96 4.99
C ARG A 97 5.54 10.62 4.97
N LYS A 98 5.62 9.83 6.05
CA LYS A 98 4.99 8.51 6.15
C LYS A 98 3.71 8.59 6.98
N PRO A 99 2.67 7.82 6.65
CA PRO A 99 1.51 7.66 7.53
C PRO A 99 1.94 7.24 8.95
N ILE A 100 1.32 7.82 9.97
CA ILE A 100 1.55 7.47 11.39
C ILE A 100 0.30 6.79 11.97
N LEU A 101 0.52 5.69 12.68
CA LEU A 101 -0.39 5.11 13.64
C LEU A 101 0.19 5.29 15.04
N HIS A 102 -0.57 5.95 15.90
CA HIS A 102 -0.28 6.05 17.32
C HIS A 102 -0.99 4.89 18.03
N LEU A 103 -0.22 3.93 18.52
CA LEU A 103 -0.70 2.77 19.26
C LEU A 103 -0.67 3.09 20.75
N HIS A 104 -1.83 3.43 21.30
CA HIS A 104 -2.00 3.64 22.73
C HIS A 104 -2.27 2.29 23.41
N THR A 105 -1.19 1.65 23.84
CA THR A 105 -1.21 0.31 24.41
C THR A 105 -0.35 0.23 25.68
N GLN A 106 -0.36 -0.93 26.32
CA GLN A 106 0.48 -1.23 27.48
C GLN A 106 0.98 -2.67 27.36
N TYR A 107 2.21 -2.93 27.80
CA TYR A 107 2.78 -4.28 27.76
C TYR A 107 1.93 -5.27 28.57
N ASN A 108 1.66 -4.96 29.83
CA ASN A 108 0.80 -5.75 30.72
C ASN A 108 -0.69 -5.48 30.43
N ARG A 109 -1.51 -6.54 30.43
CA ARG A 109 -2.97 -6.43 30.32
C ARG A 109 -3.60 -5.89 31.59
N ASP A 110 -3.27 -6.52 32.72
CA ASP A 110 -3.87 -6.21 34.03
C ASP A 110 -2.85 -5.51 34.93
N ILE A 111 -3.35 -4.75 35.90
CA ILE A 111 -2.54 -4.15 36.96
C ILE A 111 -2.14 -5.25 37.95
N PRO A 112 -0.84 -5.43 38.27
CA PRO A 112 -0.41 -6.42 39.26
C PRO A 112 -0.65 -5.90 40.69
N TRP A 113 -1.91 -5.90 41.14
CA TRP A 113 -2.35 -5.25 42.38
C TRP A 113 -1.54 -5.57 43.63
N SER A 114 -1.02 -6.79 43.76
CA SER A 114 -0.24 -7.23 44.93
C SER A 114 1.26 -6.92 44.83
N ARG A 115 1.74 -6.45 43.68
CA ARG A 115 3.18 -6.23 43.38
C ARG A 115 3.50 -4.86 42.79
N ILE A 116 2.49 -4.05 42.49
CA ILE A 116 2.69 -2.72 41.91
C ILE A 116 3.46 -1.82 42.88
N ASP A 117 4.52 -1.21 42.36
CA ASP A 117 5.40 -0.28 43.08
C ASP A 117 5.83 0.87 42.16
N MET A 118 6.73 1.73 42.65
CA MET A 118 7.21 2.87 41.88
C MET A 118 8.08 2.49 40.69
N ASP A 119 8.78 1.35 40.74
CA ASP A 119 9.59 0.87 39.62
C ASP A 119 8.67 0.42 38.47
N PHE A 120 7.59 -0.30 38.78
CA PHE A 120 6.54 -0.61 37.83
C PHE A 120 5.90 0.66 37.24
N MET A 121 5.59 1.65 38.08
CA MET A 121 4.97 2.90 37.62
C MET A 121 5.90 3.75 36.75
N ASN A 122 7.21 3.76 37.03
CA ASN A 122 8.20 4.44 36.20
C ASN A 122 8.39 3.74 34.85
N LEU A 123 8.23 2.41 34.80
CA LEU A 123 8.36 1.64 33.57
C LEU A 123 7.08 1.67 32.72
N ASN A 124 5.90 1.39 33.29
CA ASN A 124 4.66 1.12 32.57
C ASN A 124 3.70 2.31 32.60
N GLN A 125 4.05 3.37 31.89
CA GLN A 125 3.36 4.66 32.01
C GLN A 125 2.84 5.26 30.70
N SER A 126 2.55 4.40 29.72
CA SER A 126 1.86 4.78 28.48
C SER A 126 0.54 5.52 28.71
N ALA A 127 -0.14 5.27 29.84
CA ALA A 127 -1.39 5.92 30.22
C ALA A 127 -1.33 7.47 30.12
N HIS A 128 -0.22 8.10 30.51
CA HIS A 128 0.01 9.53 30.34
C HIS A 128 1.07 9.86 29.29
N GLY A 129 2.04 8.98 29.02
CA GLY A 129 3.02 9.16 27.94
C GLY A 129 2.38 9.32 26.56
N ASP A 130 1.43 8.44 26.22
CA ASP A 130 0.71 8.51 24.96
C ASP A 130 -0.29 9.69 24.93
N ARG A 131 -0.77 10.19 26.08
CA ARG A 131 -1.60 11.41 26.11
C ARG A 131 -0.80 12.66 25.77
N GLU A 132 0.44 12.77 26.27
CA GLU A 132 1.38 13.83 25.90
C GLU A 132 1.74 13.77 24.41
N HIS A 133 2.04 12.57 23.90
CA HIS A 133 2.22 12.33 22.45
C HIS A 133 0.93 12.59 21.65
N GLY A 134 -0.20 12.38 22.30
CA GLY A 134 -1.54 12.80 21.93
C GLY A 134 -1.60 14.31 21.62
N PHE A 135 -1.19 15.12 22.60
CA PHE A 135 -1.22 16.57 22.53
C PHE A 135 -0.40 17.10 21.37
N ILE A 136 0.86 16.66 21.17
CA ILE A 136 1.73 17.29 20.17
C ILE A 136 1.23 17.11 18.73
N HIS A 137 0.69 15.94 18.39
CA HIS A 137 0.08 15.71 17.08
C HIS A 137 -1.15 16.61 16.86
N ALA A 138 -2.00 16.76 17.88
CA ALA A 138 -3.16 17.64 17.81
C ALA A 138 -2.73 19.11 17.68
N ARG A 139 -1.74 19.53 18.46
CA ARG A 139 -1.17 20.89 18.44
C ARG A 139 -0.58 21.26 17.09
N MET A 140 0.06 20.30 16.41
CA MET A 140 0.65 20.44 15.08
C MET A 140 -0.35 20.18 13.94
N ARG A 141 -1.59 19.77 14.26
CA ARG A 141 -2.64 19.41 13.29
C ARG A 141 -2.20 18.31 12.30
N LEU A 142 -1.44 17.34 12.78
CA LEU A 142 -0.93 16.24 11.96
C LEU A 142 -1.97 15.12 11.84
N PRO A 143 -2.21 14.59 10.62
CA PRO A 143 -3.06 13.44 10.45
C PRO A 143 -2.40 12.20 11.07
N ARG A 144 -3.17 11.42 11.83
CA ARG A 144 -2.74 10.14 12.38
C ARG A 144 -3.91 9.20 12.58
N LYS A 145 -3.65 7.89 12.53
CA LYS A 145 -4.54 6.88 13.09
C LYS A 145 -4.25 6.74 14.58
N ILE A 146 -5.27 6.59 15.40
CA ILE A 146 -5.13 6.21 16.82
C ILE A 146 -5.80 4.86 17.00
N VAL A 147 -5.11 3.92 17.66
CA VAL A 147 -5.66 2.64 18.10
C VAL A 147 -5.37 2.51 19.59
N VAL A 148 -6.42 2.21 20.37
CA VAL A 148 -6.33 2.07 21.83
C VAL A 148 -6.72 0.64 22.21
N GLY A 149 -5.94 0.03 23.08
CA GLY A 149 -6.22 -1.29 23.66
C GLY A 149 -4.94 -2.11 23.86
N HIS A 150 -5.07 -3.28 24.48
CA HIS A 150 -3.94 -4.17 24.72
C HIS A 150 -3.43 -4.80 23.41
N TRP A 151 -2.12 -4.94 23.24
CA TRP A 151 -1.49 -5.33 21.98
C TRP A 151 -1.78 -6.80 21.58
N GLU A 152 -2.23 -7.64 22.51
CA GLU A 152 -2.69 -9.00 22.22
C GLU A 152 -4.18 -9.06 21.84
N ASP A 153 -4.93 -7.96 21.98
CA ASP A 153 -6.35 -7.92 21.63
C ASP A 153 -6.53 -8.04 20.10
N PRO A 154 -7.27 -9.05 19.61
CA PRO A 154 -7.49 -9.24 18.17
C PRO A 154 -8.19 -8.05 17.50
N ASP A 155 -9.01 -7.28 18.23
CA ASP A 155 -9.67 -6.09 17.70
C ASP A 155 -8.68 -4.93 17.51
N VAL A 156 -7.68 -4.81 18.39
CA VAL A 156 -6.56 -3.87 18.24
C VAL A 156 -5.74 -4.24 17.03
N ARG A 157 -5.34 -5.52 16.92
CA ARG A 157 -4.56 -6.02 15.77
C ARG A 157 -5.30 -5.83 14.45
N ARG A 158 -6.61 -6.09 14.40
CA ARG A 158 -7.43 -5.84 13.21
C ARG A 158 -7.44 -4.36 12.81
N LYS A 159 -7.57 -3.43 13.76
CA LYS A 159 -7.53 -1.98 13.49
C LYS A 159 -6.17 -1.53 12.96
N ILE A 160 -5.08 -2.10 13.46
CA ILE A 160 -3.72 -1.88 12.94
C ILE A 160 -3.62 -2.42 11.51
N GLY A 161 -4.10 -3.64 11.27
CA GLY A 161 -4.09 -4.27 9.95
C GLY A 161 -4.85 -3.49 8.88
N ILE A 162 -6.03 -2.96 9.20
CA ILE A 162 -6.80 -2.07 8.30
C ILE A 162 -5.97 -0.83 7.92
N TRP A 163 -5.30 -0.22 8.90
CA TRP A 163 -4.45 0.94 8.65
C TRP A 163 -3.22 0.58 7.80
N MET A 164 -2.57 -0.57 8.06
CA MET A 164 -1.44 -1.04 7.26
C MET A 164 -1.82 -1.20 5.78
N ARG A 165 -3.01 -1.71 5.48
CA ARG A 165 -3.52 -1.86 4.11
C ARG A 165 -3.65 -0.51 3.40
N ALA A 166 -4.25 0.47 4.06
CA ALA A 166 -4.40 1.82 3.51
C ALA A 166 -3.03 2.52 3.31
N ALA A 167 -2.12 2.39 4.27
CA ALA A 167 -0.78 2.94 4.18
C ALA A 167 0.04 2.28 3.05
N ALA A 168 -0.09 0.96 2.85
CA ALA A 168 0.52 0.24 1.73
C ALA A 168 -0.03 0.71 0.38
N ALA A 169 -1.35 0.92 0.24
CA ALA A 169 -1.94 1.44 -0.99
C ALA A 169 -1.47 2.87 -1.32
N ALA A 170 -1.35 3.73 -0.31
CA ALA A 170 -0.77 5.07 -0.49
C ALA A 170 0.71 4.98 -0.94
N ALA A 171 1.49 4.12 -0.31
CA ALA A 171 2.89 3.90 -0.69
C ALA A 171 3.06 3.30 -2.09
N ASP A 172 2.19 2.36 -2.49
CA ASP A 172 2.18 1.77 -3.83
C ASP A 172 1.92 2.83 -4.92
N GLY A 173 0.91 3.70 -4.72
CA GLY A 173 0.58 4.76 -5.67
C GLY A 173 1.65 5.84 -5.81
N GLN A 174 2.48 6.06 -4.80
CA GLN A 174 3.61 7.00 -4.86
C GLN A 174 4.84 6.44 -5.58
N ARG A 175 4.89 5.12 -5.77
CA ARG A 175 6.06 4.41 -6.34
C ARG A 175 5.81 3.90 -7.76
N THR A 176 4.61 4.07 -8.27
CA THR A 176 4.16 3.43 -9.52
C THR A 176 3.53 4.46 -10.45
N THR A 177 3.47 4.09 -11.73
CA THR A 177 2.95 4.95 -12.79
C THR A 177 1.56 4.50 -13.22
N VAL A 178 0.73 5.46 -13.62
CA VAL A 178 -0.49 5.24 -14.41
C VAL A 178 -0.18 5.49 -15.88
N VAL A 179 -0.32 4.45 -16.70
CA VAL A 179 -0.12 4.53 -18.16
C VAL A 179 -1.44 4.84 -18.85
N ARG A 180 -1.49 5.93 -19.62
CA ARG A 180 -2.63 6.23 -20.48
C ARG A 180 -2.26 5.99 -21.93
N TRP A 181 -2.97 5.08 -22.60
CA TRP A 181 -2.90 4.94 -24.05
C TRP A 181 -4.08 5.69 -24.67
N GLY A 182 -3.77 6.80 -25.33
CA GLY A 182 -4.75 7.81 -25.75
C GLY A 182 -5.15 8.78 -24.63
N ASP A 183 -6.10 9.66 -24.94
CA ASP A 183 -6.61 10.67 -24.00
C ASP A 183 -7.99 10.29 -23.43
N ASN A 184 -8.59 11.19 -22.65
CA ASN A 184 -9.97 11.08 -22.21
C ASN A 184 -10.91 10.97 -23.43
N MET A 185 -12.02 10.25 -23.30
CA MET A 185 -13.10 10.31 -24.29
C MET A 185 -13.55 11.77 -24.47
N ARG A 186 -13.67 12.21 -25.73
CA ARG A 186 -14.09 13.57 -26.10
C ARG A 186 -15.41 13.94 -25.42
N GLU A 187 -15.49 15.18 -24.96
CA GLU A 187 -16.66 15.78 -24.29
C GLU A 187 -17.03 15.18 -22.92
N VAL A 188 -16.21 14.28 -22.34
CA VAL A 188 -16.46 13.70 -21.01
C VAL A 188 -15.83 14.56 -19.91
N ALA A 189 -16.63 14.96 -18.92
CA ALA A 189 -16.18 15.80 -17.81
C ALA A 189 -15.56 15.00 -16.66
N VAL A 190 -16.27 13.96 -16.16
CA VAL A 190 -15.92 13.31 -14.88
C VAL A 190 -14.59 12.55 -14.91
N THR A 191 -14.18 12.05 -16.07
CA THR A 191 -12.92 11.30 -16.24
C THR A 191 -11.72 12.23 -16.43
N GLU A 192 -11.94 13.52 -16.70
CA GLU A 192 -10.89 14.53 -16.76
C GLU A 192 -10.41 14.95 -15.35
N GLY A 193 -9.38 15.77 -15.27
CA GLY A 193 -9.00 16.47 -14.06
C GLY A 193 -7.55 16.93 -14.06
N ASN A 194 -7.16 17.59 -12.98
CA ASN A 194 -5.81 18.12 -12.85
C ASN A 194 -4.83 17.05 -12.36
N LYS A 195 -4.11 16.43 -13.29
CA LYS A 195 -3.09 15.41 -13.02
C LYS A 195 -1.92 15.97 -12.17
N VAL A 196 -1.57 17.25 -12.35
CA VAL A 196 -0.53 17.92 -11.52
C VAL A 196 -0.99 18.02 -10.07
N SER A 197 -2.24 18.44 -9.83
CA SER A 197 -2.80 18.49 -8.47
C SER A 197 -2.89 17.10 -7.84
N ALA A 198 -3.26 16.08 -8.61
CA ALA A 198 -3.28 14.69 -8.12
C ALA A 198 -1.87 14.20 -7.73
N GLN A 199 -0.85 14.56 -8.50
CA GLN A 199 0.54 14.22 -8.17
C GLN A 199 1.03 14.96 -6.92
N ILE A 200 0.67 16.25 -6.73
CA ILE A 200 0.99 16.99 -5.49
C ILE A 200 0.30 16.36 -4.28
N GLN A 201 -0.99 16.02 -4.41
CA GLN A 201 -1.82 15.57 -3.29
C GLN A 201 -1.57 14.10 -2.91
N PHE A 202 -1.39 13.23 -3.90
CA PHE A 202 -1.32 11.78 -3.71
C PHE A 202 0.01 11.15 -4.13
N GLY A 203 0.83 11.88 -4.90
CA GLY A 203 2.07 11.38 -5.50
C GLY A 203 1.88 10.56 -6.77
N TRP A 204 0.66 10.49 -7.30
CA TRP A 204 0.35 9.66 -8.48
C TRP A 204 0.98 10.24 -9.74
N GLN A 205 1.78 9.43 -10.44
CA GLN A 205 2.35 9.80 -11.74
C GLN A 205 1.43 9.32 -12.86
N VAL A 206 0.76 10.25 -13.54
CA VAL A 206 -0.20 9.94 -14.60
C VAL A 206 0.30 10.53 -15.91
N ASN A 207 0.74 9.68 -16.83
CA ASN A 207 1.38 10.10 -18.07
C ASN A 207 0.72 9.43 -19.29
N GLY A 208 0.83 10.08 -20.45
CA GLY A 208 0.30 9.58 -21.72
C GLY A 208 1.41 8.99 -22.61
N TRP A 209 1.08 7.89 -23.27
CA TRP A 209 1.87 7.27 -24.34
C TRP A 209 1.00 7.13 -25.58
N GLY A 210 1.58 7.32 -26.75
CA GLY A 210 0.86 7.15 -28.02
C GLY A 210 0.41 5.70 -28.17
N ILE A 211 -0.78 5.47 -28.73
CA ILE A 211 -1.28 4.12 -28.97
C ILE A 211 -0.35 3.28 -29.86
N GLY A 212 0.40 3.94 -30.75
CA GLY A 212 1.42 3.32 -31.60
C GLY A 212 2.56 2.65 -30.82
N ASP A 213 2.94 3.17 -29.65
CA ASP A 213 3.98 2.56 -28.79
C ASP A 213 3.50 1.23 -28.22
N LEU A 214 2.21 1.16 -27.85
CA LEU A 214 1.58 -0.09 -27.44
C LEU A 214 1.48 -1.06 -28.62
N ALA A 215 1.03 -0.60 -29.79
CA ALA A 215 0.94 -1.41 -31.00
C ALA A 215 2.29 -2.03 -31.38
N GLN A 216 3.38 -1.25 -31.28
CA GLN A 216 4.74 -1.75 -31.51
C GLN A 216 5.13 -2.84 -30.49
N THR A 217 4.77 -2.66 -29.22
CA THR A 217 5.07 -3.64 -28.17
C THR A 217 4.28 -4.94 -28.36
N ILE A 218 3.02 -4.84 -28.80
CA ILE A 218 2.16 -5.99 -29.15
C ILE A 218 2.72 -6.73 -30.37
N ALA A 219 3.19 -6.01 -31.39
CA ALA A 219 3.76 -6.61 -32.60
C ALA A 219 5.04 -7.41 -32.34
N GLN A 220 5.74 -7.18 -31.22
CA GLN A 220 6.93 -7.91 -30.81
C GLN A 220 6.64 -9.21 -30.04
N VAL A 221 5.38 -9.53 -29.77
CA VAL A 221 4.99 -10.77 -29.10
C VAL A 221 5.04 -11.94 -30.09
N SER A 222 5.75 -13.02 -29.74
CA SER A 222 5.88 -14.17 -30.63
C SER A 222 4.65 -15.08 -30.60
N GLU A 223 4.41 -15.83 -31.69
CA GLU A 223 3.34 -16.84 -31.72
C GLU A 223 3.48 -17.89 -30.62
N SER A 224 4.71 -18.29 -30.29
CA SER A 224 4.95 -19.28 -29.23
C SER A 224 4.50 -18.81 -27.85
N GLU A 225 4.61 -17.51 -27.56
CA GLU A 225 4.13 -16.91 -26.32
C GLU A 225 2.61 -16.80 -26.29
N VAL A 226 2.01 -16.45 -27.43
CA VAL A 226 0.55 -16.47 -27.61
C VAL A 226 0.01 -17.89 -27.40
N ASP A 227 0.62 -18.89 -28.02
CA ASP A 227 0.23 -20.31 -27.86
C ASP A 227 0.31 -20.77 -26.41
N ALA A 228 1.35 -20.35 -25.69
CA ALA A 228 1.50 -20.67 -24.27
C ALA A 228 0.40 -20.03 -23.42
N LEU A 229 0.05 -18.77 -23.67
CA LEU A 229 -1.01 -18.08 -22.93
C LEU A 229 -2.40 -18.63 -23.27
N VAL A 230 -2.65 -19.02 -24.52
CA VAL A 230 -3.92 -19.65 -24.92
C VAL A 230 -4.10 -20.99 -24.22
N ARG A 231 -3.03 -21.81 -24.08
CA ARG A 231 -3.09 -23.04 -23.26
C ARG A 231 -3.42 -22.73 -21.80
N GLU A 232 -2.93 -21.63 -21.25
CA GLU A 232 -3.35 -21.20 -19.91
C GLU A 232 -4.86 -20.89 -19.89
N TYR A 233 -5.38 -20.17 -20.90
CA TYR A 233 -6.81 -19.86 -20.98
C TYR A 233 -7.67 -21.12 -21.04
N GLU A 234 -7.28 -22.12 -21.83
CA GLU A 234 -7.97 -23.42 -21.94
C GLU A 234 -8.06 -24.15 -20.60
N THR A 235 -7.09 -23.94 -19.71
CA THR A 235 -7.11 -24.55 -18.37
C THR A 235 -7.91 -23.74 -17.34
N LYS A 236 -8.11 -22.43 -17.57
CA LYS A 236 -8.77 -21.52 -16.62
C LYS A 236 -10.23 -21.23 -16.95
N TYR A 237 -10.61 -21.31 -18.21
CA TYR A 237 -11.90 -20.87 -18.70
C TYR A 237 -12.58 -21.95 -19.53
N GLU A 238 -13.91 -21.93 -19.50
CA GLU A 238 -14.72 -22.72 -20.42
C GLU A 238 -14.80 -21.98 -21.76
N PHE A 239 -14.38 -22.65 -22.83
CA PHE A 239 -14.44 -22.08 -24.17
C PHE A 239 -15.79 -22.41 -24.78
N ASP A 240 -16.49 -21.39 -25.28
CA ASP A 240 -17.65 -21.61 -26.15
C ASP A 240 -17.21 -22.39 -27.39
N SER A 241 -18.03 -23.35 -27.81
CA SER A 241 -17.73 -24.22 -28.96
C SER A 241 -17.49 -23.44 -30.25
N LYS A 242 -18.01 -22.21 -30.38
CA LYS A 242 -17.71 -21.32 -31.51
C LYS A 242 -16.26 -20.87 -31.54
N ILE A 243 -15.58 -20.73 -30.39
CA ILE A 243 -14.16 -20.35 -30.36
C ILE A 243 -13.32 -21.46 -30.99
N THR A 244 -13.62 -22.71 -30.71
CA THR A 244 -12.84 -23.86 -31.21
C THR A 244 -13.22 -24.28 -32.62
N THR A 245 -14.46 -24.03 -33.06
CA THR A 245 -14.96 -24.42 -34.39
C THR A 245 -14.90 -23.31 -35.44
N ASN A 246 -14.85 -22.03 -35.04
CA ASN A 246 -14.73 -20.89 -35.95
C ASN A 246 -13.28 -20.32 -35.92
N PRO A 247 -12.50 -20.45 -37.00
CA PRO A 247 -11.15 -19.91 -37.09
C PRO A 247 -11.03 -18.41 -36.80
N ASP A 248 -12.04 -17.60 -37.17
CA ASP A 248 -12.03 -16.16 -36.92
C ASP A 248 -12.24 -15.85 -35.43
N ALA A 249 -13.07 -16.63 -34.74
CA ALA A 249 -13.27 -16.51 -33.30
C ALA A 249 -11.99 -16.90 -32.53
N MET A 250 -11.34 -18.00 -32.94
CA MET A 250 -10.03 -18.38 -32.42
C MET A 250 -8.99 -17.28 -32.66
N LYS A 251 -8.93 -16.71 -33.87
CA LYS A 251 -8.02 -15.61 -34.21
C LYS A 251 -8.27 -14.38 -33.33
N ALA A 252 -9.52 -14.03 -33.09
CA ALA A 252 -9.88 -12.90 -32.24
C ALA A 252 -9.45 -13.11 -30.78
N MET A 253 -9.64 -14.31 -30.23
CA MET A 253 -9.19 -14.66 -28.88
C MET A 253 -7.65 -14.66 -28.78
N ARG A 254 -6.96 -15.20 -29.78
CA ARG A 254 -5.49 -15.16 -29.87
C ARG A 254 -4.94 -13.73 -29.93
N GLU A 255 -5.65 -12.83 -30.59
CA GLU A 255 -5.28 -11.40 -30.61
C GLU A 255 -5.36 -10.77 -29.22
N GLN A 256 -6.39 -11.08 -28.43
CA GLN A 256 -6.46 -10.64 -27.02
C GLN A 256 -5.33 -11.23 -26.16
N ALA A 257 -4.92 -12.48 -26.40
CA ALA A 257 -3.74 -13.04 -25.74
C ALA A 257 -2.45 -12.27 -26.08
N ARG A 258 -2.29 -11.86 -27.35
CA ARG A 258 -1.19 -11.01 -27.78
C ARG A 258 -1.23 -9.63 -27.09
N TYR A 259 -2.42 -9.06 -26.94
CA TYR A 259 -2.61 -7.77 -26.25
C TYR A 259 -2.24 -7.88 -24.79
N GLU A 260 -2.67 -8.93 -24.10
CA GLU A 260 -2.31 -9.14 -22.69
C GLU A 260 -0.79 -9.16 -22.50
N LEU A 261 -0.07 -9.91 -23.34
CA LEU A 261 1.39 -10.01 -23.27
C LEU A 261 2.07 -8.66 -23.58
N GLY A 262 1.65 -8.00 -24.66
CA GLY A 262 2.23 -6.72 -25.08
C GLY A 262 1.96 -5.60 -24.06
N MET A 263 0.71 -5.50 -23.59
CA MET A 263 0.32 -4.55 -22.55
C MET A 263 1.09 -4.82 -21.26
N ARG A 264 1.18 -6.08 -20.80
CA ARG A 264 1.92 -6.42 -19.58
C ARG A 264 3.40 -6.00 -19.68
N ARG A 265 4.07 -6.33 -20.79
CA ARG A 265 5.46 -5.93 -21.03
C ARG A 265 5.64 -4.42 -21.00
N PHE A 266 4.73 -3.68 -21.63
CA PHE A 266 4.77 -2.23 -21.63
C PHE A 266 4.65 -1.68 -20.21
N LEU A 267 3.65 -2.13 -19.46
CA LEU A 267 3.39 -1.70 -18.09
C LEU A 267 4.57 -1.99 -17.17
N GLU A 268 5.17 -3.18 -17.28
CA GLU A 268 6.35 -3.57 -16.51
C GLU A 268 7.55 -2.65 -16.79
N ARG A 269 7.80 -2.32 -18.06
CA ARG A 269 8.88 -1.39 -18.46
C ARG A 269 8.70 0.01 -17.88
N GLN A 270 7.46 0.48 -17.74
CA GLN A 270 7.15 1.81 -17.19
C GLN A 270 6.97 1.81 -15.66
N ASN A 271 7.21 0.68 -14.98
CA ASN A 271 6.88 0.48 -13.57
C ASN A 271 5.42 0.90 -13.26
N ALA A 272 4.52 0.57 -14.18
CA ALA A 272 3.12 0.91 -14.09
C ALA A 272 2.35 -0.16 -13.34
N LYS A 273 1.37 0.27 -12.52
CA LYS A 273 0.43 -0.64 -11.84
C LYS A 273 -1.02 -0.30 -12.12
N ALA A 274 -1.28 0.76 -12.87
CA ALA A 274 -2.59 1.07 -13.39
C ALA A 274 -2.49 1.60 -14.82
N PHE A 275 -3.57 1.47 -15.59
CA PHE A 275 -3.61 1.98 -16.95
C PHE A 275 -5.03 2.35 -17.41
N THR A 276 -5.09 3.08 -18.52
CA THR A 276 -6.34 3.41 -19.21
C THR A 276 -6.24 3.11 -20.69
N THR A 277 -7.38 2.84 -21.32
CA THR A 277 -7.55 2.77 -22.77
C THR A 277 -8.63 3.76 -23.20
N THR A 278 -8.75 4.03 -24.49
CA THR A 278 -9.88 4.76 -25.06
C THR A 278 -10.27 4.14 -26.39
N PHE A 279 -11.56 3.87 -26.60
CA PHE A 279 -12.03 3.32 -27.87
C PHE A 279 -11.97 4.34 -29.02
N GLN A 280 -11.76 5.63 -28.71
CA GLN A 280 -11.64 6.69 -29.71
C GLN A 280 -10.23 6.79 -30.32
N ASP A 281 -9.26 6.04 -29.82
CA ASP A 281 -7.90 5.95 -30.38
C ASP A 281 -7.39 4.50 -30.30
N LEU A 282 -7.58 3.76 -31.40
CA LEU A 282 -7.16 2.36 -31.54
C LEU A 282 -6.25 2.17 -32.76
N HIS A 283 -5.60 3.24 -33.24
CA HIS A 283 -4.76 3.16 -34.43
C HIS A 283 -3.61 2.15 -34.23
N GLY A 284 -3.51 1.18 -35.14
CA GLY A 284 -2.54 0.09 -35.06
C GLY A 284 -2.97 -1.10 -34.20
N LEU A 285 -4.15 -1.04 -33.58
CA LEU A 285 -4.79 -2.19 -32.93
C LEU A 285 -5.92 -2.73 -33.81
N ASN A 286 -6.03 -4.05 -33.88
CA ASN A 286 -7.09 -4.76 -34.59
C ASN A 286 -8.40 -4.83 -33.78
N GLN A 287 -8.33 -4.64 -32.47
CA GLN A 287 -9.46 -4.77 -31.54
C GLN A 287 -9.32 -3.80 -30.36
N LEU A 288 -10.42 -3.57 -29.64
CA LEU A 288 -10.36 -2.97 -28.30
C LEU A 288 -9.83 -4.02 -27.30
N PRO A 289 -8.90 -3.68 -26.38
CA PRO A 289 -8.50 -4.58 -25.31
C PRO A 289 -9.68 -4.88 -24.36
N GLY A 290 -10.07 -6.15 -24.27
CA GLY A 290 -11.17 -6.64 -23.45
C GLY A 290 -10.69 -7.71 -22.47
N LEU A 291 -10.60 -8.97 -22.94
CA LEU A 291 -10.08 -10.09 -22.14
C LEU A 291 -8.70 -9.77 -21.55
N ALA A 292 -7.80 -9.16 -22.34
CA ALA A 292 -6.49 -8.72 -21.89
C ALA A 292 -6.56 -7.81 -20.65
N VAL A 293 -7.51 -6.87 -20.64
CA VAL A 293 -7.71 -5.93 -19.53
C VAL A 293 -8.26 -6.66 -18.30
N GLN A 294 -9.23 -7.55 -18.48
CA GLN A 294 -9.81 -8.34 -17.39
C GLN A 294 -8.74 -9.18 -16.69
N ARG A 295 -7.85 -9.83 -17.47
CA ARG A 295 -6.75 -10.64 -16.93
C ARG A 295 -5.67 -9.81 -16.25
N LEU A 296 -5.34 -8.63 -16.77
CA LEU A 296 -4.45 -7.68 -16.07
C LEU A 296 -5.08 -7.20 -14.74
N MET A 297 -6.38 -6.89 -14.72
CA MET A 297 -7.08 -6.57 -13.48
C MET A 297 -7.07 -7.74 -12.49
N GLU A 298 -7.26 -8.98 -12.95
CA GLU A 298 -7.12 -10.20 -12.14
C GLU A 298 -5.72 -10.30 -11.52
N GLN A 299 -4.68 -9.93 -12.27
CA GLN A 299 -3.28 -9.94 -11.84
C GLN A 299 -2.92 -8.80 -10.86
N GLY A 300 -3.85 -7.87 -10.61
CA GLY A 300 -3.70 -6.80 -9.63
C GLY A 300 -3.53 -5.40 -10.23
N TYR A 301 -3.56 -5.24 -11.55
CA TYR A 301 -3.49 -3.92 -12.18
C TYR A 301 -4.78 -3.14 -11.96
N GLY A 302 -4.64 -1.82 -11.80
CA GLY A 302 -5.75 -0.88 -11.88
C GLY A 302 -6.12 -0.61 -13.33
N PHE A 303 -7.41 -0.49 -13.62
CA PHE A 303 -7.91 -0.13 -14.94
C PHE A 303 -9.03 0.89 -14.80
N GLY A 304 -9.04 1.86 -15.70
CA GLY A 304 -10.13 2.80 -15.91
C GLY A 304 -10.38 2.95 -17.40
N ALA A 305 -11.64 2.84 -17.79
CA ALA A 305 -12.05 2.92 -19.17
C ALA A 305 -12.05 4.39 -19.67
N GLU A 306 -12.05 4.59 -21.00
CA GLU A 306 -12.16 5.90 -21.66
C GLU A 306 -11.21 6.99 -21.16
N GLY A 307 -9.98 6.62 -20.81
CA GLY A 307 -8.96 7.53 -20.31
C GLY A 307 -9.09 7.91 -18.83
N ASP A 308 -9.98 7.26 -18.06
CA ASP A 308 -10.24 7.55 -16.64
C ASP A 308 -9.11 7.07 -15.71
N TRP A 309 -8.09 7.91 -15.63
CA TRP A 309 -6.91 7.68 -14.80
C TRP A 309 -7.20 7.75 -13.30
N LYS A 310 -8.27 8.43 -12.88
CA LYS A 310 -8.64 8.52 -11.46
C LYS A 310 -9.18 7.18 -10.98
N THR A 311 -10.12 6.61 -11.74
CA THR A 311 -10.68 5.31 -11.44
C THR A 311 -9.63 4.21 -11.59
N ALA A 312 -8.76 4.28 -12.61
CA ALA A 312 -7.65 3.33 -12.76
C ALA A 312 -6.78 3.24 -11.50
N GLN A 313 -6.37 4.37 -10.95
CA GLN A 313 -5.55 4.40 -9.74
C GLN A 313 -6.34 4.00 -8.48
N LEU A 314 -7.64 4.32 -8.41
CA LEU A 314 -8.50 3.89 -7.31
C LEU A 314 -8.70 2.36 -7.31
N VAL A 315 -8.94 1.74 -8.47
CA VAL A 315 -9.02 0.28 -8.60
C VAL A 315 -7.71 -0.36 -8.16
N ARG A 316 -6.56 0.21 -8.54
CA ARG A 316 -5.26 -0.26 -8.05
C ARG A 316 -5.14 -0.16 -6.53
N ALA A 317 -5.49 0.98 -5.94
CA ALA A 317 -5.44 1.18 -4.50
C ALA A 317 -6.32 0.17 -3.75
N VAL A 318 -7.55 -0.05 -4.22
CA VAL A 318 -8.46 -1.04 -3.63
C VAL A 318 -7.91 -2.46 -3.75
N LYS A 319 -7.33 -2.84 -4.90
CA LYS A 319 -6.67 -4.15 -5.07
C LYS A 319 -5.50 -4.35 -4.10
N VAL A 320 -4.68 -3.32 -3.86
CA VAL A 320 -3.61 -3.39 -2.85
C VAL A 320 -4.19 -3.55 -1.45
N MET A 321 -5.22 -2.76 -1.10
CA MET A 321 -5.88 -2.87 0.21
C MET A 321 -6.52 -4.24 0.44
N ALA A 322 -7.08 -4.85 -0.60
CA ALA A 322 -7.80 -6.12 -0.53
C ALA A 322 -6.89 -7.36 -0.57
N ALA A 323 -5.58 -7.22 -0.78
CA ALA A 323 -4.66 -8.35 -0.92
C ALA A 323 -4.74 -9.33 0.28
N GLY A 324 -5.07 -10.59 0.01
CA GLY A 324 -5.22 -11.63 1.04
C GLY A 324 -6.57 -11.62 1.80
N LEU A 325 -7.53 -10.77 1.41
CA LEU A 325 -8.91 -10.85 1.88
C LEU A 325 -9.76 -11.72 0.92
N SER A 326 -10.87 -12.25 1.42
CA SER A 326 -11.88 -12.89 0.57
C SER A 326 -12.66 -11.84 -0.24
N GLY A 327 -13.11 -12.24 -1.43
CA GLY A 327 -13.88 -11.39 -2.34
C GLY A 327 -13.07 -10.74 -3.46
N GLY A 328 -13.79 -10.24 -4.47
CA GLY A 328 -13.22 -9.57 -5.62
C GLY A 328 -13.28 -8.05 -5.52
N SER A 329 -12.41 -7.38 -6.28
CA SER A 329 -12.49 -5.94 -6.55
C SER A 329 -12.29 -5.72 -8.05
N SER A 330 -13.13 -4.87 -8.64
CA SER A 330 -13.19 -4.66 -10.09
C SER A 330 -13.44 -3.20 -10.41
N PHE A 331 -13.03 -2.80 -11.62
CA PHE A 331 -13.67 -1.68 -12.31
C PHE A 331 -15.16 -2.01 -12.53
N MET A 332 -16.01 -0.98 -12.46
CA MET A 332 -17.46 -1.10 -12.65
C MET A 332 -18.02 0.23 -13.16
N GLU A 333 -19.09 0.12 -13.94
CA GLU A 333 -19.94 1.21 -14.43
C GLU A 333 -21.40 0.71 -14.40
N ASP A 334 -22.32 1.52 -13.87
CA ASP A 334 -23.74 1.16 -13.62
C ASP A 334 -24.64 1.29 -14.85
#